data_AF-A0A2X1PWC8-F1
#
_entry.id   AF-A0A2X1PWC8-F1
#
_cell.length_a   1.000
_cell.length_b   1.000
_cell.length_c   1.000
_cell.angle_alpha   90.00
_cell.angle_beta   90.00
_cell.angle_gamma   90.00
#
_symmetry.space_group_name_H-M   'P 1'
#
loop_
_entity.id
_entity.type
_entity.pdbx_description
1 polymer ?
#
loop_
_entity_poly.entity_id
_entity_poly.type
_entity_poly.pdbx_seq_one_letter_code
_entity_poly.pdbx_strand_id
1 'polypeptide(L)'
;MQLSTLTALSPLDGRYQDKVTPLRAIFSEFGLMKFRVAVEVRWLQKLASTAEITEVPPFSTQANAFLDGIVANFNETDAARIKEIGTHN
;
A
#
# COMPACT_ATOMS: atom_id res chain seq x y z
N MET A 1 -14.95 17.64 -15.37
CA MET A 1 -16.07 17.18 -14.50
C MET A 1 -15.46 16.40 -13.34
N GLN A 2 -16.03 16.49 -12.13
CA GLN A 2 -15.57 15.70 -10.98
C GLN A 2 -16.07 14.24 -11.09
N LEU A 3 -15.34 13.29 -10.50
CA LEU A 3 -15.74 11.88 -10.45
C LEU A 3 -16.95 11.71 -9.52
N SER A 4 -17.99 11.05 -10.02
CA SER A 4 -19.22 10.69 -9.31
C SER A 4 -19.77 9.38 -9.89
N THR A 5 -20.78 8.79 -9.26
CA THR A 5 -21.41 7.56 -9.79
C THR A 5 -22.02 7.73 -11.18
N LEU A 6 -22.51 8.94 -11.51
CA LEU A 6 -23.11 9.28 -12.81
C LEU A 6 -22.06 9.67 -13.87
N THR A 7 -20.89 10.14 -13.45
CA THR A 7 -19.81 10.58 -14.35
C THR A 7 -18.67 9.57 -14.48
N ALA A 8 -18.72 8.47 -13.72
CA ALA A 8 -17.76 7.38 -13.82
C ALA A 8 -17.78 6.74 -15.22
N LEU A 9 -16.60 6.58 -15.81
CA LEU A 9 -16.45 5.96 -17.13
C LEU A 9 -16.83 4.48 -17.10
N SER A 10 -16.35 3.76 -16.08
CA SER A 10 -16.68 2.35 -15.87
C SER A 10 -17.92 2.21 -14.99
N PRO A 11 -18.89 1.33 -15.33
CA PRO A 11 -20.04 1.09 -14.48
C PRO A 11 -19.66 0.39 -13.17
N LEU A 12 -18.49 -0.25 -13.09
CA LEU A 12 -17.98 -0.86 -11.84
C LEU A 12 -17.78 0.19 -10.74
N ASP A 13 -17.32 1.39 -11.11
CA ASP A 13 -17.12 2.49 -10.16
C ASP A 13 -18.34 3.43 -10.04
N GLY A 14 -19.38 3.17 -10.83
CA GLY A 14 -20.65 3.91 -10.84
C GLY A 14 -21.84 3.02 -10.48
N ARG A 15 -22.62 2.61 -11.50
CA ARG A 15 -23.87 1.83 -11.36
C ARG A 15 -23.76 0.60 -10.46
N TYR A 16 -22.61 -0.07 -10.46
CA TYR A 16 -22.38 -1.31 -9.73
C TYR A 16 -21.43 -1.16 -8.55
N GLN A 17 -21.10 0.07 -8.12
CA GLN A 17 -20.11 0.30 -7.06
C GLN A 17 -20.41 -0.51 -5.79
N ASP A 18 -21.68 -0.58 -5.36
CA ASP A 18 -22.07 -1.26 -4.13
C ASP A 18 -21.87 -2.78 -4.21
N LYS A 19 -21.77 -3.34 -5.43
CA LYS A 19 -21.48 -4.76 -5.68
C LYS A 19 -19.99 -5.06 -5.63
N VAL A 20 -19.13 -4.05 -5.78
CA VAL A 20 -17.67 -4.21 -5.87
C VAL A 20 -16.89 -3.39 -4.86
N THR A 21 -17.54 -2.67 -3.93
CA THR A 21 -16.88 -1.91 -2.86
C THR A 21 -15.76 -2.68 -2.15
N PRO A 22 -15.92 -3.96 -1.76
CA PRO A 22 -14.84 -4.73 -1.12
C PRO A 22 -13.58 -4.88 -1.99
N LEU A 23 -13.73 -4.85 -3.32
CA LEU A 23 -12.63 -4.98 -4.27
C LEU A 23 -11.74 -3.73 -4.32
N ARG A 24 -12.23 -2.56 -3.89
CA ARG A 24 -11.45 -1.32 -3.88
C ARG A 24 -10.22 -1.41 -2.97
N ALA A 25 -10.29 -2.16 -1.87
CA ALA A 25 -9.15 -2.37 -0.99
C ALA A 25 -8.03 -3.23 -1.63
N ILE A 26 -8.29 -3.84 -2.79
CA ILE A 26 -7.38 -4.81 -3.43
C ILE A 26 -6.91 -4.33 -4.80
N PHE A 27 -7.85 -3.99 -5.70
CA PHE A 27 -7.55 -3.73 -7.11
C PHE A 27 -7.46 -2.25 -7.48
N SER A 28 -7.71 -1.34 -6.54
CA SER A 28 -7.49 0.08 -6.78
C SER A 28 -6.00 0.44 -6.72
N GLU A 29 -5.67 1.67 -7.10
CA GLU A 29 -4.33 2.24 -6.88
C GLU A 29 -3.94 2.23 -5.38
N PHE A 30 -4.89 2.50 -4.48
CA PHE A 30 -4.69 2.36 -3.04
C PHE A 30 -4.34 0.92 -2.64
N GLY A 31 -5.09 -0.06 -3.16
CA GLY A 31 -4.83 -1.49 -2.90
C GLY A 31 -3.46 -1.92 -3.41
N LEU A 32 -3.10 -1.51 -4.63
CA LEU A 32 -1.78 -1.74 -5.21
C LEU A 32 -0.66 -1.15 -4.32
N MET A 33 -0.79 0.11 -3.91
CA MET A 33 0.20 0.75 -3.04
C MET A 33 0.31 0.06 -1.68
N LYS A 34 -0.82 -0.30 -1.05
CA LYS A 34 -0.85 -1.04 0.21
C LYS A 34 -0.05 -2.33 0.12
N PHE A 35 -0.26 -3.12 -0.93
CA PHE A 35 0.46 -4.38 -1.10
C PHE A 35 1.93 -4.16 -1.50
N ARG A 36 2.26 -3.12 -2.27
CA ARG A 36 3.66 -2.77 -2.55
C ARG A 36 4.41 -2.43 -1.27
N VAL A 37 3.85 -1.58 -0.42
CA VAL A 37 4.44 -1.25 0.89
C VAL A 37 4.62 -2.51 1.74
N ALA A 38 3.62 -3.39 1.78
CA ALA A 38 3.73 -4.66 2.50
C ALA A 38 4.91 -5.50 1.98
N VAL A 39 5.05 -5.66 0.66
CA VAL A 39 6.13 -6.43 0.04
C VAL A 39 7.50 -5.83 0.35
N GLU A 40 7.68 -4.52 0.17
CA GLU A 40 8.96 -3.84 0.41
C GLU A 40 9.40 -3.93 1.87
N VAL A 41 8.46 -3.75 2.81
CA VAL A 41 8.75 -3.89 4.24
C VAL A 41 9.16 -5.33 4.58
N ARG A 42 8.41 -6.32 4.08
CA ARG A 42 8.71 -7.74 4.32
C ARG A 42 10.01 -8.17 3.66
N TRP A 43 10.33 -7.60 2.51
CA TRP A 43 11.61 -7.81 1.83
C TRP A 43 12.77 -7.29 2.68
N LEU A 44 12.68 -6.06 3.19
CA LEU A 44 13.70 -5.50 4.08
C LEU A 44 13.86 -6.32 5.37
N GLN A 45 12.76 -6.73 6.01
CA GLN A 45 12.81 -7.62 7.17
C GLN A 45 13.46 -8.96 6.84
N LYS A 46 13.18 -9.51 5.64
CA LYS A 46 13.80 -10.76 5.19
C LYS A 46 15.31 -10.60 5.02
N LEU A 47 15.76 -9.50 4.40
CA LEU A 47 17.18 -9.18 4.30
C LEU A 47 17.83 -9.12 5.69
N ALA A 48 17.23 -8.38 6.62
CA ALA A 48 17.74 -8.26 7.99
C ALA A 48 17.81 -9.59 8.75
N SER A 49 16.89 -10.52 8.47
CA SER A 49 16.85 -11.85 9.09
C SER A 49 17.81 -12.87 8.46
N THR A 50 18.49 -12.51 7.37
CA THR A 50 19.37 -13.42 6.61
C THR A 50 20.81 -13.22 7.08
N ALA A 51 21.35 -14.21 7.79
CA ALA A 51 22.64 -14.10 8.49
C ALA A 51 23.82 -13.84 7.53
N GLU A 52 23.71 -14.25 6.28
CA GLU A 52 24.70 -14.07 5.24
C GLU A 52 24.80 -12.61 4.74
N ILE A 53 23.79 -11.77 5.02
CA ILE A 53 23.74 -10.37 4.59
C ILE A 53 24.20 -9.48 5.75
N THR A 54 25.50 -9.30 5.86
CA THR A 54 26.11 -8.59 7.01
C THR A 54 25.85 -7.08 7.00
N GLU A 55 25.53 -6.50 5.84
CA GLU A 55 25.23 -5.08 5.63
C GLU A 55 23.88 -4.67 6.23
N VAL A 56 22.99 -5.64 6.47
CA VAL A 56 21.67 -5.42 7.08
C VAL A 56 21.55 -6.34 8.31
N PRO A 57 22.00 -5.91 9.49
CA PRO A 57 21.97 -6.75 10.68
C PRO A 57 20.53 -7.05 11.13
N PRO A 58 20.32 -8.11 11.93
CA PRO A 58 19.02 -8.44 12.49
C PRO A 58 18.38 -7.27 13.22
N PHE A 59 17.14 -6.96 12.84
CA PHE A 59 16.36 -5.93 13.50
C PHE A 59 15.93 -6.34 14.90
N SER A 60 15.89 -5.36 15.81
CA SER A 60 15.31 -5.54 17.13
C SER A 60 13.80 -5.80 17.05
N THR A 61 13.24 -6.30 18.15
CA THR A 61 11.78 -6.49 18.28
C THR A 61 11.02 -5.16 18.08
N GLN A 62 11.56 -4.05 18.57
CA GLN A 62 10.94 -2.73 18.44
C GLN A 62 10.96 -2.25 16.98
N ALA A 63 12.08 -2.45 16.27
CA ALA A 63 12.17 -2.09 14.86
C ALA A 63 11.22 -2.93 14.00
N ASN A 64 11.12 -4.23 14.25
CA ASN A 64 10.15 -5.10 13.57
C ASN A 64 8.71 -4.67 13.86
N ALA A 65 8.37 -4.37 15.12
CA ALA A 65 7.03 -3.90 15.47
C ALA A 65 6.67 -2.56 14.81
N PHE A 66 7.64 -1.65 14.68
CA PHE A 66 7.44 -0.40 13.95
C PHE A 66 7.15 -0.66 12.46
N LEU A 67 7.94 -1.50 11.80
CA LEU A 67 7.75 -1.87 10.40
C LEU A 67 6.41 -2.58 10.16
N ASP A 68 6.01 -3.48 11.08
CA ASP A 68 4.70 -4.12 11.03
C ASP A 68 3.56 -3.11 11.20
N GLY A 69 3.77 -2.09 12.04
CA GLY A 69 2.86 -0.96 12.21
C GLY A 69 2.64 -0.17 10.92
N ILE A 70 3.67 0.01 10.09
CA ILE A 70 3.53 0.68 8.77
C ILE A 70 2.58 -0.12 7.88
N VAL A 71 2.73 -1.44 7.82
CA VAL A 71 1.89 -2.31 6.98
C VAL A 71 0.46 -2.40 7.51
N ALA A 72 0.30 -2.54 8.83
CA ALA A 72 -0.99 -2.71 9.47
C ALA A 72 -1.87 -1.45 9.41
N ASN A 73 -1.24 -0.27 9.50
CA ASN A 73 -1.94 1.01 9.62
C ASN A 73 -1.93 1.84 8.33
N PHE A 74 -1.51 1.25 7.19
CA PHE A 74 -1.48 1.92 5.90
C PHE A 74 -2.87 2.47 5.52
N ASN A 75 -2.93 3.76 5.22
CA ASN A 75 -4.18 4.48 4.97
C ASN A 75 -4.11 5.42 3.75
N GLU A 76 -5.22 6.10 3.43
CA GLU A 76 -5.33 6.95 2.23
C GLU A 76 -4.36 8.14 2.25
N THR A 77 -4.02 8.68 3.42
CA THR A 77 -3.03 9.76 3.56
C THR A 77 -1.64 9.26 3.14
N ASP A 78 -1.27 8.04 3.50
CA ASP A 78 0.00 7.43 3.08
C ASP A 78 0.02 7.21 1.56
N ALA A 79 -1.08 6.70 0.99
CA ALA A 79 -1.20 6.52 -0.45
C ALA A 79 -1.11 7.85 -1.21
N ALA A 80 -1.77 8.90 -0.72
CA ALA A 80 -1.66 10.25 -1.28
C ALA A 80 -0.22 10.76 -1.22
N ARG A 81 0.48 10.53 -0.10
CA ARG A 81 1.89 10.92 0.05
C ARG A 81 2.81 10.21 -0.94
N ILE A 82 2.62 8.90 -1.16
CA ILE A 82 3.40 8.17 -2.17
C ILE A 82 3.14 8.75 -3.58
N LYS A 83 1.89 9.11 -3.87
CA LYS A 83 1.52 9.72 -5.15
C LYS A 83 2.22 11.06 -5.37
N GLU A 84 2.26 11.92 -4.37
CA GLU A 84 3.01 13.19 -4.41
C GLU A 84 4.49 12.98 -4.76
N ILE A 85 5.14 12.01 -4.10
CA ILE A 85 6.56 11.71 -4.34
C ILE A 85 6.79 11.21 -5.78
N GLY A 86 5.87 10.38 -6.31
CA GLY A 86 5.98 9.81 -7.65
C GLY A 86 5.61 10.75 -8.81
N THR A 87 5.07 11.93 -8.53
CA THR A 87 4.58 12.88 -9.56
C THR A 87 5.65 13.89 -10.01
N HIS A 88 6.87 13.82 -9.47
CA HIS A 88 8.00 14.66 -9.89
C HIS A 88 8.86 14.05 -11.03
N ASN A 89 8.20 13.53 -12.08
CA ASN A 89 8.85 13.18 -13.35
C ASN A 89 8.33 14.08 -14.47
#